data_AF-A0A8C9FLT2-F1
#
_entry.id   AF-A0A8C9FLT2-F1
#
_cell.length_a   1.000
_cell.length_b   1.000
_cell.length_c   1.000
_cell.angle_alpha   90.00
_cell.angle_beta   90.00
_cell.angle_gamma   90.00
#
_symmetry.space_group_name_H-M   'P 1'
#
loop_
_entity.id
_entity.type
_entity.pdbx_description
1 polymer ?
#
loop_
_entity_poly.entity_id
_entity_poly.type
_entity_poly.pdbx_seq_one_letter_code
_entity_poly.pdbx_strand_id
1 'polypeptide(L)'
;MDSPKEPEPTGEFKCQLCGLTAPYTYYGQKPPDTHSIVILEDSYVMKDPFTPDKGKFLILGSLCSLCRRTVCVGAECSLFYTKRFCLPCVNENLQAFPLEIQEDMDKRKPQSKTRKKMDSRT
;
A
#
# COMPACT_ATOMS: atom_id res chain seq x y z
N MET A 1 34.14 -14.67 -14.05
CA MET A 1 33.33 -13.44 -13.95
C MET A 1 31.95 -13.90 -13.51
N ASP A 2 31.69 -13.89 -12.21
CA ASP A 2 30.38 -14.31 -11.67
C ASP A 2 29.45 -13.10 -11.77
N SER A 3 28.49 -13.15 -12.69
CA SER A 3 27.44 -12.14 -12.78
C SER A 3 26.68 -12.13 -11.45
N PRO A 4 26.47 -10.97 -10.78
CA PRO A 4 25.70 -10.96 -9.55
C PRO A 4 24.29 -11.47 -9.83
N LYS A 5 23.94 -12.64 -9.27
CA LYS A 5 22.61 -13.23 -9.37
C LYS A 5 21.59 -12.21 -8.87
N GLU A 6 20.54 -11.98 -9.67
CA GLU A 6 19.43 -11.16 -9.21
C GLU A 6 18.79 -11.81 -7.98
N PRO A 7 18.34 -11.02 -6.99
CA PRO A 7 17.69 -11.57 -5.81
C PRO A 7 16.38 -12.25 -6.23
N GLU A 8 16.32 -13.56 -6.02
CA GLU A 8 15.12 -14.36 -6.28
C GLU A 8 13.94 -13.89 -5.40
N PRO A 9 12.69 -13.98 -5.88
CA PRO A 9 11.52 -13.65 -5.08
C PRO A 9 11.49 -14.46 -3.78
N THR A 10 11.36 -13.77 -2.65
CA THR A 10 11.20 -14.40 -1.33
C THR A 10 9.78 -14.96 -1.16
N GLY A 11 8.80 -14.36 -1.84
CA GLY A 11 7.43 -14.84 -1.88
C GLY A 11 6.51 -13.92 -2.66
N GLU A 12 5.20 -14.12 -2.48
CA GLU A 12 4.15 -13.30 -3.09
C GLU A 12 3.49 -12.41 -2.04
N PHE A 13 3.41 -11.12 -2.34
CA PHE A 13 2.60 -10.14 -1.61
C PHE A 13 1.17 -10.22 -2.13
N LYS A 14 0.18 -10.16 -1.22
CA LYS A 14 -1.24 -10.07 -1.57
C LYS A 14 -1.98 -9.06 -0.69
N CYS A 15 -2.54 -8.02 -1.30
CA CYS A 15 -3.42 -7.09 -0.62
C CYS A 15 -4.76 -7.75 -0.30
N GLN A 16 -5.16 -7.75 0.98
CA GLN A 16 -6.41 -8.36 1.43
C GLN A 16 -7.66 -7.51 1.15
N LEU A 17 -7.51 -6.30 0.61
CA LEU A 17 -8.64 -5.42 0.26
C LEU A 17 -8.94 -5.43 -1.23
N CYS A 18 -7.97 -5.09 -2.09
CA CYS A 18 -8.16 -5.04 -3.53
C CYS A 18 -7.70 -6.31 -4.28
N GLY A 19 -7.06 -7.26 -3.58
CA GLY A 19 -6.56 -8.49 -4.19
C GLY A 19 -5.27 -8.33 -5.01
N LEU A 20 -4.67 -7.13 -5.08
CA LEU A 20 -3.39 -6.91 -5.77
C LEU A 20 -2.34 -7.93 -5.30
N THR A 21 -1.75 -8.66 -6.24
CA THR A 21 -0.60 -9.54 -6.01
C THR A 21 0.64 -9.06 -6.73
N ALA A 22 1.81 -9.30 -6.14
CA ALA A 22 3.11 -9.06 -6.75
C ALA A 22 4.19 -9.89 -6.04
N PRO A 23 5.24 -10.33 -6.74
CA PRO A 23 6.41 -10.91 -6.06
C PRO A 23 7.11 -9.86 -5.20
N TYR A 24 7.66 -10.27 -4.05
CA TYR A 24 8.50 -9.41 -3.22
C TYR A 24 9.85 -10.09 -2.97
N THR A 25 10.90 -9.30 -2.78
CA THR A 25 12.26 -9.77 -2.53
C THR A 25 12.74 -9.47 -1.11
N TYR A 26 12.02 -8.63 -0.37
CA TYR A 26 12.36 -8.32 1.03
C TYR A 26 11.13 -7.86 1.83
N TYR A 27 11.14 -8.13 3.14
CA TYR A 27 10.19 -7.58 4.11
C TYR A 27 10.95 -6.98 5.30
N GLY A 28 10.72 -5.70 5.59
CA GLY A 28 11.32 -5.01 6.73
C GLY A 28 11.57 -3.53 6.47
N GLN A 29 12.23 -2.86 7.42
CA GLN A 29 12.55 -1.43 7.34
C GLN A 29 13.84 -1.09 6.59
N LYS A 30 14.76 -2.06 6.39
CA LYS A 30 16.09 -1.81 5.83
C LYS A 30 16.33 -2.69 4.61
N PRO A 31 15.79 -2.32 3.43
CA PRO A 31 16.04 -3.06 2.21
C PRO A 31 17.54 -3.19 1.94
N PRO A 32 18.01 -4.39 1.52
CA PRO A 32 19.41 -4.60 1.18
C PRO A 32 19.86 -3.69 0.03
N ASP A 33 21.16 -3.44 -0.07
CA ASP A 33 21.80 -2.67 -1.15
C ASP A 33 21.34 -1.20 -1.30
N THR A 34 20.69 -0.65 -0.27
CA THR A 34 20.33 0.77 -0.22
C THR A 34 21.38 1.57 0.54
N HIS A 35 21.94 2.60 -0.09
CA HIS A 35 23.12 3.34 0.39
C HIS A 35 22.91 4.19 1.66
N SER A 36 21.79 4.04 2.39
CA SER A 36 21.45 4.59 3.73
C SER A 36 19.92 4.79 3.92
N ILE A 37 19.06 4.18 3.10
CA ILE A 37 17.61 4.41 3.18
C ILE A 37 16.99 3.49 4.24
N VAL A 38 16.18 4.06 5.13
CA VAL A 38 15.40 3.31 6.13
C VAL A 38 13.93 3.67 5.96
N ILE A 39 13.09 2.65 5.79
CA ILE A 39 11.63 2.80 5.73
C ILE A 39 11.11 2.97 7.15
N LEU A 40 10.10 3.82 7.31
CA LEU A 40 9.50 4.10 8.62
C LEU A 40 8.63 2.94 9.16
N GLU A 41 8.34 1.93 8.34
CA GLU A 41 7.55 0.74 8.68
C GLU A 41 8.08 -0.52 7.99
N ASP A 42 7.83 -1.68 8.58
CA ASP A 42 8.14 -2.97 7.94
C ASP A 42 7.28 -3.11 6.67
N SER A 43 7.93 -3.08 5.52
CA SER A 43 7.26 -3.04 4.22
C SER A 43 7.65 -4.21 3.36
N TYR A 44 6.70 -4.70 2.57
CA TYR A 44 6.97 -5.60 1.46
C TYR A 44 7.54 -4.79 0.30
N VAL A 45 8.74 -5.14 -0.15
CA VAL A 45 9.42 -4.44 -1.23
C VAL A 45 9.87 -5.41 -2.31
N MET A 46 9.94 -4.89 -3.53
CA MET A 46 10.56 -5.57 -4.67
C MET A 46 11.58 -4.65 -5.33
N LYS A 47 12.49 -5.22 -6.12
CA LYS A 47 13.32 -4.43 -7.03
C LYS A 47 12.41 -3.61 -7.95
N ASP A 48 12.76 -2.35 -8.18
CA ASP A 48 11.99 -1.49 -9.07
C ASP A 48 12.06 -2.01 -10.51
N PRO A 49 10.95 -2.52 -11.11
CA PRO A 49 10.95 -3.07 -12.45
C PRO A 49 11.05 -1.99 -13.55
N PHE A 50 10.93 -0.72 -13.17
CA PHE A 50 10.96 0.42 -14.09
C PHE A 50 12.32 1.11 -14.14
N THR A 51 13.30 0.65 -13.36
CA THR A 51 14.66 1.21 -13.38
C THR A 51 15.73 0.12 -13.51
N PRO A 52 16.80 0.36 -14.29
CA PRO A 52 17.92 -0.58 -14.38
C PRO A 52 18.85 -0.54 -13.16
N ASP A 53 18.67 0.46 -12.28
CA ASP A 53 19.48 0.68 -11.09
C ASP A 53 19.18 -0.36 -10.01
N LYS A 54 20.20 -1.10 -9.59
CA LYS A 54 20.09 -2.18 -8.62
C LYS A 54 19.80 -1.69 -7.20
N GLY A 55 20.02 -0.42 -6.89
CA GLY A 55 19.76 0.17 -5.57
C GLY A 55 18.34 0.68 -5.38
N LYS A 56 17.49 0.64 -6.42
CA LYS A 56 16.11 1.13 -6.37
C LYS A 56 15.11 0.01 -6.10
N PHE A 57 14.16 0.31 -5.22
CA PHE A 57 13.13 -0.62 -4.79
C PHE A 57 11.75 0.06 -4.81
N LEU A 58 10.72 -0.75 -5.01
CA LEU A 58 9.32 -0.34 -4.95
C LEU A 58 8.69 -0.89 -3.67
N ILE A 59 7.95 -0.03 -2.95
CA ILE A 59 7.16 -0.44 -1.78
C ILE A 59 5.78 -0.90 -2.26
N LEU A 60 5.46 -2.17 -2.02
CA LEU A 60 4.17 -2.76 -2.41
C LEU A 60 3.09 -2.46 -1.38
N GLY A 61 3.44 -2.58 -0.09
CA GLY A 61 2.50 -2.50 1.00
C GLY A 61 3.10 -2.85 2.35
N SER A 62 2.26 -2.88 3.37
CA SER A 62 2.62 -3.27 4.73
C SER A 62 1.42 -3.89 5.44
N LEU A 63 1.58 -4.22 6.72
CA LEU A 63 0.51 -4.72 7.59
C LEU A 63 -0.19 -3.54 8.24
N CYS A 64 -1.52 -3.56 8.28
CA CYS A 64 -2.29 -2.60 9.05
C CYS A 64 -1.89 -2.65 10.54
N SER A 65 -1.64 -1.50 11.15
CA SER A 65 -1.20 -1.41 12.54
C SER A 65 -2.25 -1.80 13.58
N LEU A 66 -3.54 -1.83 13.19
CA LEU A 66 -4.64 -2.20 14.07
C LEU A 66 -5.06 -3.67 13.87
N CYS A 67 -5.43 -4.05 12.64
CA CYS A 67 -5.95 -5.39 12.36
C CYS A 67 -4.92 -6.37 11.75
N ARG A 68 -3.68 -5.93 11.51
CA ARG A 68 -2.60 -6.73 10.91
C ARG A 68 -2.86 -7.27 9.50
N ARG A 69 -3.95 -6.86 8.83
CA ARG A 69 -4.20 -7.22 7.42
C ARG A 69 -3.10 -6.67 6.52
N THR A 70 -2.67 -7.48 5.55
CA THR A 70 -1.76 -7.06 4.48
C THR A 70 -2.49 -6.13 3.52
N VAL A 71 -1.99 -4.90 3.37
CA VAL A 71 -2.60 -3.86 2.53
C VAL A 71 -1.55 -3.14 1.67
N CYS A 72 -1.89 -2.88 0.42
CA CYS A 72 -1.01 -2.19 -0.52
C CYS A 72 -0.94 -0.68 -0.26
N VAL A 73 0.02 0.00 -0.89
CA VAL A 73 0.15 1.48 -0.91
C VAL A 73 -0.98 2.22 -1.62
N GLY A 74 -1.93 1.50 -2.23
CA GLY A 74 -3.06 2.12 -2.92
C GLY A 74 -3.91 2.98 -1.98
N ALA A 75 -4.29 4.17 -2.44
CA ALA A 75 -5.07 5.15 -1.68
C ALA A 75 -6.46 4.64 -1.27
N GLU A 76 -6.99 3.65 -1.99
CA GLU A 76 -8.26 2.95 -1.71
C GLU A 76 -8.12 1.78 -0.72
N CYS A 77 -6.89 1.45 -0.30
CA CYS A 77 -6.62 0.31 0.57
C CYS A 77 -6.00 0.74 1.90
N SER A 78 -5.10 1.71 1.89
CA SER A 78 -4.44 2.13 3.11
C SER A 78 -4.04 3.61 3.12
N LEU A 79 -3.78 4.10 4.32
CA LEU A 79 -3.20 5.40 4.62
C LEU A 79 -1.93 5.18 5.45
N PHE A 80 -0.86 5.88 5.11
CA PHE A 80 0.33 5.99 5.95
C PHE A 80 0.35 7.38 6.62
N TYR A 81 0.52 7.40 7.93
CA TYR A 81 0.77 8.63 8.70
C TYR A 81 2.04 8.47 9.54
N THR A 82 1.93 7.92 10.74
CA THR A 82 3.07 7.42 11.54
C THR A 82 3.28 5.92 11.35
N LYS A 83 2.21 5.22 10.96
CA LYS A 83 2.17 3.82 10.59
C LYS A 83 1.11 3.63 9.50
N ARG A 84 1.06 2.47 8.87
CA ARG A 84 -0.01 2.13 7.93
C ARG A 84 -1.27 1.60 8.61
N PHE A 85 -2.40 2.10 8.13
CA PHE A 85 -3.74 1.67 8.53
C PHE A 85 -4.54 1.32 7.29
N CYS A 86 -5.28 0.21 7.32
CA CYS A 86 -6.22 -0.10 6.25
C CYS A 86 -7.41 0.86 6.32
N LEU A 87 -8.01 1.21 5.17
CA LEU A 87 -9.14 2.16 5.17
C LEU A 87 -10.32 1.73 6.06
N PRO A 88 -10.68 0.44 6.19
CA PRO A 88 -11.69 0.03 7.17
C PRO A 88 -11.35 0.48 8.60
N CYS A 89 -10.12 0.24 9.06
CA CYS A 89 -9.69 0.67 10.39
C CYS A 89 -9.59 2.20 10.52
N VAL A 90 -9.21 2.92 9.46
CA VAL A 90 -9.23 4.38 9.45
C VAL A 90 -10.65 4.90 9.66
N ASN A 91 -11.63 4.37 8.92
CA ASN A 91 -13.03 4.80 9.02
C ASN A 91 -13.64 4.50 10.40
N GLU A 92 -13.36 3.32 10.96
CA GLU A 92 -13.83 2.92 12.30
C GLU A 92 -13.22 3.77 13.41
N ASN A 93 -12.02 4.31 13.21
CA ASN A 93 -11.26 5.05 14.23
C ASN A 93 -10.97 6.50 13.82
N LEU A 94 -11.78 7.08 12.92
CA LEU A 94 -11.46 8.34 12.24
C LEU A 94 -11.22 9.49 13.23
N GLN A 95 -12.00 9.51 14.31
CA GLN A 95 -11.92 10.54 15.35
C GLN A 95 -10.60 10.52 16.16
N ALA A 96 -9.84 9.42 16.10
CA ALA A 96 -8.53 9.32 16.74
C ALA A 96 -7.38 9.85 15.87
N PHE A 97 -7.64 10.17 14.60
CA PHE A 97 -6.65 10.75 13.70
C PHE A 97 -6.65 12.29 13.79
N PRO A 98 -5.53 12.94 13.44
CA PRO A 98 -5.47 14.40 13.31
C PRO A 98 -6.53 14.96 12.36
N LEU A 99 -6.97 16.20 12.58
CA LEU A 99 -8.05 16.84 11.82
C LEU A 99 -7.79 16.83 10.31
N GLU A 100 -6.54 17.00 9.90
CA GLU A 100 -6.13 16.99 8.49
C GLU A 100 -6.47 15.67 7.81
N ILE A 101 -6.28 14.54 8.51
CA ILE A 101 -6.64 13.21 8.00
C ILE A 101 -8.16 13.04 7.97
N GLN A 102 -8.87 13.57 8.98
CA GLN A 102 -10.33 13.51 9.02
C GLN A 102 -10.93 14.24 7.80
N GLU A 103 -10.47 15.45 7.54
CA GLU A 103 -10.89 16.26 6.39
C GLU A 103 -10.56 15.58 5.04
N ASP A 104 -9.38 14.98 4.93
CA ASP A 104 -8.98 14.27 3.71
C ASP A 104 -9.82 13.01 3.48
N MET A 105 -10.22 12.30 4.52
CA MET A 105 -11.13 11.15 4.39
C MET A 105 -12.54 11.60 3.99
N ASP A 106 -13.02 12.73 4.48
CA ASP A 106 -14.33 13.26 4.10
C ASP A 106 -14.39 13.68 2.62
N LYS A 107 -13.31 14.27 2.08
CA LYS A 107 -13.20 14.61 0.65
C LYS A 107 -13.20 13.38 -0.26
N ARG A 108 -12.72 12.23 0.24
CA ARG A 108 -12.64 10.96 -0.52
C ARG A 108 -13.94 10.20 -0.60
N LYS A 109 -14.93 10.50 0.25
CA LYS A 109 -16.23 9.83 0.20
C LYS A 109 -16.80 9.98 -1.21
N PRO A 110 -17.10 8.88 -1.93
CA PRO A 110 -17.65 8.98 -3.26
C PRO A 110 -18.96 9.76 -3.17
N GLN A 111 -19.06 10.87 -3.89
CA GLN A 111 -20.35 11.50 -4.15
C GLN A 111 -21.23 10.43 -4.81
N SER A 112 -22.18 9.89 -4.06
CA SER A 112 -23.15 8.94 -4.56
C SER A 112 -23.97 9.63 -5.66
N LYS A 113 -23.53 9.54 -6.92
CA LYS A 113 -24.36 9.91 -8.05
C LYS A 113 -25.45 8.85 -8.14
N THR A 114 -26.61 9.16 -7.56
CA THR A 114 -27.86 8.41 -7.74
C THR A 114 -28.09 8.24 -9.24
N ARG A 115 -27.87 7.02 -9.77
CA ARG A 115 -28.28 6.65 -11.12
C ARG A 115 -29.81 6.67 -11.14
N LYS A 116 -30.41 7.81 -11.54
CA LYS A 116 -31.83 7.84 -11.90
C LYS A 116 -32.02 6.87 -13.07
N LYS A 117 -32.71 5.76 -12.79
CA LYS A 117 -33.20 4.81 -13.78
C LYS A 117 -34.17 5.57 -14.68
N MET A 118 -33.81 5.74 -15.95
CA MET A 118 -34.72 6.23 -16.98
C MET A 118 -35.54 5.02 -17.44
N ASP A 119 -36.78 4.92 -16.98
CA ASP A 119 -37.75 3.97 -17.49
C ASP A 119 -38.07 4.31 -18.96
N SER A 120 -37.78 3.37 -19.85
CA SER A 120 -38.18 3.40 -21.25
C SER A 120 -39.71 3.23 -21.32
N ARG A 121 -40.39 4.29 -21.73
CA ARG A 121 -41.84 4.30 -21.99
C ARG A 121 -42.07 4.10 -23.49
N THR A 122 -42.83 3.04 -23.79
CA THR A 122 -43.76 2.80 -24.92
C THR A 122 -43.36 3.28 -26.31
#